data_AF-A0A819J180-F1
#
_entry.id   AF-A0A819J180-F1
#
_cell.length_a   1.000
_cell.length_b   1.000
_cell.length_c   1.000
_cell.angle_alpha   90.00
_cell.angle_beta   90.00
_cell.angle_gamma   90.00
#
_symmetry.space_group_name_H-M   'P 1'
#
loop_
_entity.id
_entity.type
_entity.pdbx_description
1 polymer ?
#
loop_
_entity_poly.entity_id
_entity_poly.type
_entity_poly.pdbx_seq_one_letter_code
_entity_poly.pdbx_strand_id
1 'polypeptide(L)'
;MSSLPPPTNPYKIIEFYFIRYFCTVLLILGTFGNTLNICIFTRSKLRSVSCSWYFLAATCENFIALYVGCLTRLLSTFDVNPRTTLSASIYCKFRSYFTYGNLSAS
;
A
#
# COMPACT_ATOMS: atom_id res chain seq x y z
N MET A 1 9.13 21.26 -8.00
CA MET A 1 8.03 21.24 -7.01
C MET A 1 6.83 21.96 -7.62
N SER A 2 6.22 21.37 -8.64
CA SER A 2 5.04 21.93 -9.32
C SER A 2 3.80 21.43 -8.60
N SER A 3 3.17 22.29 -7.79
CA SER A 3 1.86 22.02 -7.20
C SER A 3 0.81 21.94 -8.31
N LEU A 4 0.24 20.75 -8.53
CA LEU A 4 -0.93 20.55 -9.38
C LEU A 4 -2.00 21.60 -9.03
N PRO A 5 -2.66 22.24 -10.00
CA PRO A 5 -3.78 23.13 -9.69
C PRO A 5 -4.85 22.34 -8.92
N PRO A 6 -5.39 22.88 -7.81
CA PRO A 6 -6.42 22.21 -7.05
C PRO A 6 -7.62 21.93 -7.96
N PRO A 7 -8.21 20.73 -7.90
CA PRO A 7 -9.32 20.39 -8.76
C PRO A 7 -10.51 21.33 -8.48
N THR A 8 -11.14 21.86 -9.52
CA THR A 8 -12.24 22.84 -9.40
C THR A 8 -13.57 22.24 -8.97
N ASN A 9 -13.65 20.91 -8.92
CA ASN A 9 -14.83 20.15 -8.54
C ASN A 9 -14.80 19.81 -7.04
N PRO A 10 -15.88 20.08 -6.27
CA PRO A 10 -15.88 19.89 -4.82
C PRO A 10 -15.61 18.44 -4.40
N TYR A 11 -16.11 17.47 -5.17
CA TYR A 11 -15.87 16.04 -4.90
C TYR A 11 -14.40 15.64 -5.07
N LYS A 12 -13.68 16.25 -6.03
CA LYS A 12 -12.26 15.97 -6.26
C LYS A 12 -11.35 16.61 -5.22
N ILE A 13 -11.75 17.75 -4.66
CA ILE A 13 -11.02 18.40 -3.55
C ILE A 13 -11.04 17.49 -2.32
N ILE A 14 -12.23 17.00 -1.96
CA ILE A 14 -12.39 16.09 -0.82
C ILE A 14 -11.58 14.81 -1.04
N GLU A 15 -11.68 14.21 -2.23
CA GLU A 15 -10.89 13.03 -2.61
C GLU A 15 -9.37 13.28 -2.49
N PHE A 16 -8.90 14.44 -2.94
CA PHE A 16 -7.48 14.83 -2.88
C PHE A 16 -6.97 14.94 -1.44
N TYR A 17 -7.67 15.67 -0.58
CA TYR A 17 -7.28 15.81 0.83
C TYR A 17 -7.37 14.47 1.57
N PHE A 18 -8.42 13.69 1.30
CA PHE A 18 -8.59 12.37 1.89
C PHE A 18 -7.43 11.46 1.50
N ILE A 19 -7.14 11.29 0.20
CA ILE A 19 -6.03 10.46 -0.26
C ILE A 19 -4.70 10.93 0.34
N ARG A 20 -4.44 12.23 0.35
CA ARG A 20 -3.13 12.75 0.79
C ARG A 20 -2.89 12.56 2.28
N TYR A 21 -3.87 12.86 3.14
CA TYR A 21 -3.70 12.70 4.58
C TYR A 21 -3.94 11.26 5.03
N PHE A 22 -5.03 10.63 4.59
CA PHE A 22 -5.40 9.28 5.01
C PHE A 22 -4.40 8.23 4.50
N CYS A 23 -3.99 8.26 3.23
CA CYS A 23 -3.00 7.30 2.73
C CYS A 23 -1.62 7.51 3.35
N THR A 24 -1.24 8.75 3.70
CA THR A 24 0.05 9.00 4.38
C THR A 24 0.03 8.42 5.80
N VAL A 25 -1.04 8.64 6.56
CA VAL A 25 -1.19 8.06 7.90
C VAL A 25 -1.23 6.53 7.84
N LEU A 26 -1.98 5.96 6.89
CA LEU A 26 -2.01 4.51 6.66
C LEU A 26 -0.65 3.94 6.26
N LEU A 27 0.14 4.66 5.46
CA LEU A 27 1.49 4.24 5.11
C LEU A 27 2.39 4.20 6.35
N ILE A 28 2.36 5.23 7.19
CA ILE A 28 3.20 5.30 8.40
C ILE A 28 2.78 4.23 9.41
N LEU A 29 1.49 4.16 9.76
CA LEU A 29 1.01 3.17 10.72
C LEU A 29 1.14 1.75 10.18
N GLY A 30 0.83 1.55 8.89
CA GLY A 30 0.90 0.25 8.25
C GLY A 30 2.33 -0.25 8.07
N THR A 31 3.30 0.62 7.75
CA THR A 31 4.72 0.23 7.73
C THR A 31 5.21 -0.11 9.13
N PHE A 32 4.88 0.70 10.13
CA PHE A 32 5.32 0.46 11.51
C PHE A 32 4.71 -0.83 12.09
N GLY A 33 3.41 -1.02 11.92
CA GLY A 33 2.68 -2.21 12.40
C GLY A 33 3.15 -3.50 11.72
N ASN A 34 3.36 -3.49 10.40
CA ASN A 34 3.90 -4.65 9.69
C ASN A 34 5.37 -4.91 10.03
N THR A 35 6.19 -3.87 10.24
CA THR A 35 7.58 -4.04 10.68
C THR A 35 7.64 -4.68 12.07
N LEU A 36 6.79 -4.26 13.00
CA LEU A 36 6.69 -4.89 14.32
C LEU A 36 6.23 -6.35 14.23
N ASN A 37 5.24 -6.66 13.38
CA ASN A 37 4.83 -8.04 13.13
C ASN A 37 5.98 -8.89 12.58
N ILE A 38 6.72 -8.40 11.58
CA ILE A 38 7.91 -9.11 11.05
C ILE A 38 8.95 -9.32 12.16
N CYS A 39 9.26 -8.30 12.97
CA CYS A 39 10.22 -8.42 14.07
C CYS A 39 9.77 -9.45 15.13
N ILE A 40 8.48 -9.50 15.46
CA ILE A 40 7.91 -10.45 16.42
C ILE A 40 7.96 -11.87 15.85
N PHE A 41 7.51 -12.08 14.61
CA PHE A 41 7.47 -13.40 13.97
C PHE A 41 8.84 -13.91 13.53
N THR A 42 9.85 -13.03 13.38
CA THR A 42 11.24 -13.42 13.09
C THR A 42 11.97 -13.91 14.34
N ARG A 43 11.45 -13.68 15.56
CA ARG A 43 12.04 -14.26 16.77
C ARG A 43 12.00 -15.79 16.72
N SER A 44 13.18 -16.40 16.91
CA SER A 44 13.42 -17.84 16.80
C SER A 44 12.46 -18.71 17.64
N LYS A 45 11.96 -18.19 18.77
CA LYS A 45 10.99 -18.91 19.63
C LYS A 45 9.61 -19.13 19.01
N LEU A 46 9.19 -18.34 18.02
CA LEU A 46 7.85 -18.45 17.39
C LEU A 46 7.85 -19.16 16.04
N ARG A 47 9.01 -19.37 15.42
CA ARG A 47 9.16 -20.10 14.14
C ARG A 47 8.85 -21.60 14.23
N SER A 48 8.71 -22.14 15.44
CA SER A 48 8.37 -23.54 15.69
C SER A 48 6.91 -23.90 15.36
N VAL A 49 6.04 -22.89 15.16
CA VAL A 49 4.61 -23.10 14.95
C VAL A 49 4.25 -22.79 13.50
N SER A 50 3.60 -23.73 12.80
CA SER A 50 3.21 -23.57 11.39
C SER A 50 2.36 -22.31 11.13
N CYS A 51 1.57 -21.88 12.13
CA CYS A 51 0.72 -20.68 12.07
C CYS A 51 1.53 -19.37 11.90
N SER A 52 2.73 -19.29 12.47
CA SER A 52 3.59 -18.09 12.39
C SER A 52 4.02 -17.78 10.96
N TRP A 53 4.13 -18.78 10.08
CA TRP A 53 4.46 -18.59 8.67
C TRP A 53 3.29 -17.97 7.89
N TYR A 54 2.06 -18.37 8.19
CA TYR A 54 0.86 -17.76 7.60
C TYR A 54 0.71 -16.29 8.01
N PHE A 55 0.92 -15.99 9.29
CA PHE A 55 0.93 -14.61 9.78
C PHE A 55 2.04 -13.76 9.13
N LEU A 56 3.22 -14.34 8.91
CA LEU A 56 4.31 -13.67 8.22
C LEU A 56 3.96 -13.40 6.74
N ALA A 57 3.37 -14.37 6.05
CA ALA A 57 2.88 -14.21 4.68
C ALA A 57 1.80 -13.12 4.58
N ALA A 58 0.83 -13.10 5.49
CA ALA A 58 -0.22 -12.08 5.57
C ALA A 58 0.34 -10.68 5.88
N THR A 59 1.39 -10.60 6.69
CA THR A 59 2.09 -9.33 6.98
C THR A 59 2.83 -8.82 5.73
N CYS A 60 3.48 -9.71 4.99
CA CYS A 60 4.10 -9.38 3.69
C CYS A 60 3.05 -8.92 2.67
N GLU A 61 1.91 -9.61 2.60
CA GLU A 61 0.81 -9.25 1.70
C GLU A 61 0.26 -7.85 2.03
N ASN A 62 0.03 -7.56 3.32
CA ASN A 62 -0.39 -6.24 3.78
C ASN A 62 0.64 -5.15 3.45
N PHE A 63 1.93 -5.44 3.59
CA PHE A 63 2.99 -4.51 3.21
C PHE A 63 2.93 -4.21 1.71
N ILE A 64 2.82 -5.24 0.88
CA ILE A 64 2.72 -5.08 -0.57
C ILE A 64 1.43 -4.32 -0.95
N ALA A 65 0.30 -4.63 -0.33
CA ALA A 65 -0.97 -3.95 -0.57
C ALA A 65 -0.90 -2.45 -0.20
N LEU A 66 -0.24 -2.10 0.89
CA LEU A 66 -0.01 -0.69 1.28
C LEU A 66 0.87 0.04 0.27
N TYR A 67 1.97 -0.56 -0.17
CA TYR A 67 2.87 0.09 -1.13
C TYR A 67 2.24 0.16 -2.53
N VAL A 68 1.60 -0.89 -3.01
CA VAL A 68 0.96 -0.88 -4.33
C VAL A 68 -0.27 0.01 -4.32
N GLY A 69 -1.13 -0.07 -3.30
CA GLY A 69 -2.38 0.68 -3.22
C GLY A 69 -2.20 2.16 -2.81
N CYS A 70 -1.58 2.42 -1.66
CA CYS A 70 -1.46 3.77 -1.10
C CYS A 70 -0.34 4.58 -1.72
N LEU A 71 0.87 4.03 -1.85
CA LEU A 71 2.02 4.78 -2.40
C LEU A 71 1.72 5.29 -3.81
N THR A 72 1.08 4.47 -4.63
CA THR A 72 0.82 4.83 -6.03
C THR A 72 -0.28 5.87 -6.19
N ARG A 73 -1.32 5.84 -5.34
CA ARG A 73 -2.31 6.93 -5.28
C ARG A 73 -1.67 8.22 -4.76
N LEU A 74 -0.76 8.12 -3.80
CA LEU A 74 -0.01 9.25 -3.29
C LEU A 74 0.90 9.84 -4.37
N LEU A 75 1.68 9.03 -5.10
CA LEU A 75 2.53 9.48 -6.21
C LEU A 75 1.72 10.13 -7.33
N SER A 76 0.54 9.58 -7.65
CA SER A 76 -0.39 10.19 -8.61
C SER A 76 -0.88 11.58 -8.18
N THR A 77 -0.80 11.90 -6.89
CA THR A 77 -1.16 13.22 -6.33
C THR A 77 -0.03 14.24 -6.50
N PHE A 78 1.21 13.77 -6.66
CA PHE A 78 2.41 14.60 -6.80
C PHE A 78 2.88 14.77 -8.26
N ASP A 79 2.03 14.45 -9.25
CA ASP A 79 2.32 14.49 -10.69
C ASP A 79 3.49 13.60 -11.17
N VAL A 80 4.06 12.81 -10.26
CA VAL A 80 5.01 11.76 -10.61
C VAL A 80 4.18 10.61 -11.14
N ASN A 81 3.80 10.67 -12.41
CA ASN A 81 3.06 9.62 -13.09
C ASN A 81 3.91 8.34 -13.11
N PRO A 82 3.61 7.30 -12.31
CA PRO A 82 4.31 6.02 -12.45
C PRO A 82 3.93 5.33 -13.77
N ARG A 83 2.91 5.84 -14.46
CA ARG A 83 2.40 5.39 -15.75
C ARG A 83 3.43 5.56 -16.89
N THR A 84 4.40 6.46 -16.75
CA THR A 84 5.47 6.70 -17.73
C THR A 84 6.83 6.15 -17.31
N THR A 85 7.07 5.89 -16.02
CA THR A 85 8.41 5.52 -15.50
C THR A 85 8.58 4.05 -15.15
N LEU A 86 7.51 3.33 -14.79
CA LEU A 86 7.55 1.89 -14.52
C LEU A 86 6.51 1.18 -15.38
N SER A 87 6.97 0.22 -16.20
CA SER A 87 6.20 -0.69 -17.05
C SER A 87 4.73 -0.84 -16.64
N ALA A 88 3.87 0.01 -17.23
CA ALA A 88 2.47 0.18 -16.83
C ALA A 88 1.68 -1.15 -16.84
N SER A 89 2.09 -2.11 -17.68
CA SER A 89 1.48 -3.43 -17.77
C SER A 89 1.74 -4.31 -16.54
N ILE A 90 2.96 -4.33 -16.01
CA ILE A 90 3.31 -5.16 -14.84
C ILE A 90 2.63 -4.60 -13.60
N TYR A 91 2.72 -3.28 -13.42
CA TYR A 91 2.14 -2.60 -12.27
C TYR A 91 0.60 -2.72 -12.23
N CYS A 92 -0.08 -2.56 -13.38
CA CYS A 92 -1.53 -2.73 -13.46
C CYS A 92 -1.96 -4.19 -13.19
N LYS A 93 -1.21 -5.16 -13.72
CA LYS A 93 -1.47 -6.59 -13.50
C LYS A 93 -1.25 -6.96 -12.03
N PHE A 94 -0.19 -6.45 -11.41
CA PHE A 94 0.12 -6.66 -10.00
C PHE A 94 -0.94 -6.04 -9.09
N ARG A 95 -1.40 -4.81 -9.38
CA ARG A 95 -2.50 -4.18 -8.65
C ARG A 95 -3.80 -4.98 -8.73
N SER A 96 -4.16 -5.50 -9.92
CA SER A 96 -5.34 -6.38 -10.05
C SER A 96 -5.16 -7.67 -9.26
N TYR A 97 -4.00 -8.34 -9.37
CA TYR A 97 -3.72 -9.56 -8.62
C TYR A 97 -3.86 -9.36 -7.11
N PHE A 98 -3.35 -8.26 -6.56
CA PHE A 98 -3.47 -7.99 -5.12
C PHE A 98 -4.89 -7.57 -4.72
N THR A 99 -5.57 -6.74 -5.51
CA THR A 99 -6.93 -6.30 -5.20
C THR A 99 -7.91 -7.48 -5.16
N TYR A 100 -7.78 -8.43 -6.10
CA TYR A 100 -8.64 -9.62 -6.15
C TYR A 100 -8.12 -10.77 -5.26
N GLY A 101 -6.79 -10.92 -5.13
CA GLY A 101 -6.16 -11.94 -4.30
C GLY A 101 -6.41 -11.73 -2.81
N ASN A 102 -6.26 -10.50 -2.30
CA ASN A 102 -6.53 -10.16 -0.90
C ASN A 102 -8.00 -10.41 -0.53
N LEU A 103 -8.91 -10.14 -1.47
CA LEU A 103 -10.34 -10.35 -1.27
C LEU A 103 -10.72 -11.84 -1.21
N SER A 104 -9.95 -12.70 -1.87
CA SER A 104 -10.16 -14.17 -1.88
C SER A 104 -9.51 -14.90 -0.70
N ALA A 105 -8.58 -14.25 0.00
CA ALA A 105 -7.86 -14.81 1.14
C ALA A 105 -8.48 -14.43 2.51
N SER A 106 -9.61 -13.70 2.49
CA SER A 106 -10.39 -13.30 3.67
C SER A 106 -11.58 -14.22 3.91
#